data_AF-A0A719CYK4-F1
#
_entry.id   AF-A0A719CYK4-F1
#
_cell.length_a   1.000
_cell.length_b   1.000
_cell.length_c   1.000
_cell.angle_alpha   90.00
_cell.angle_beta   90.00
_cell.angle_gamma   90.00
#
_symmetry.space_group_name_H-M   'P 1'
#
loop_
_entity.id
_entity.type
_entity.pdbx_description
1 polymer ?
#
loop_
_entity_poly.entity_id
_entity_poly.type
_entity_poly.pdbx_seq_one_letter_code
_entity_poly.pdbx_strand_id
1 'polypeptide(L)'
;MSGPSFSISGKPVMVTPTAITNGVTFWPDLDLAEFQKVRTLPADLPPETAGVALLAAIAEVNDALADVVTYWNAKACERAADVPGAKMGDESQLTAQYKKAVYARAKADLLGEFATIGRRESHPGQESQDTRASLLAEAANVMRNMLRQPRVGVHLI
;
A
#
# COMPACT_ATOMS: atom_id res chain seq x y z
N MET A 1 -2.27 -6.03 -53.97
CA MET A 1 -3.16 -5.46 -52.93
C MET A 1 -2.51 -5.77 -51.58
N SER A 2 -1.72 -4.84 -51.04
CA SER A 2 -1.14 -4.99 -49.69
C SER A 2 -2.14 -4.49 -48.67
N GLY A 3 -2.59 -5.36 -47.76
CA GLY A 3 -3.39 -4.96 -46.60
C GLY A 3 -2.53 -4.23 -45.55
N PRO A 4 -3.12 -3.38 -44.71
CA PRO A 4 -2.39 -2.68 -43.66
C PRO A 4 -1.97 -3.65 -42.56
N SER A 5 -0.67 -3.66 -42.24
CA SER A 5 -0.12 -4.34 -41.06
C SER A 5 -0.21 -3.38 -39.87
N PHE A 6 -1.02 -3.73 -38.88
CA PHE A 6 -1.05 -3.02 -37.60
C PHE A 6 -0.04 -3.67 -36.65
N SER A 7 1.14 -3.07 -36.50
CA SER A 7 2.09 -3.44 -35.45
C SER A 7 1.74 -2.72 -34.15
N ILE A 8 1.03 -3.41 -33.24
CA ILE A 8 0.98 -3.01 -31.83
C ILE A 8 2.30 -3.45 -31.21
N SER A 9 3.31 -2.57 -31.25
CA SER A 9 4.55 -2.77 -30.49
C SER A 9 4.28 -2.41 -29.02
N GLY A 10 3.67 -3.34 -28.30
CA GLY A 10 3.66 -3.29 -26.84
C GLY A 10 5.07 -3.59 -26.36
N LYS A 11 5.88 -2.56 -26.13
CA LYS A 11 7.16 -2.75 -25.46
C LYS A 11 6.85 -3.37 -24.09
N PRO A 12 7.42 -4.54 -23.75
CA PRO A 12 7.30 -5.05 -22.40
C PRO A 12 7.99 -4.02 -21.49
N VAL A 13 7.20 -3.35 -20.64
CA VAL A 13 7.76 -2.53 -19.57
C VAL A 13 8.47 -3.50 -18.65
N MET A 14 9.80 -3.56 -18.75
CA MET A 14 10.61 -4.23 -17.75
C MET A 14 10.49 -3.39 -16.48
N VAL A 15 9.62 -3.82 -15.57
CA VAL A 15 9.51 -3.20 -14.27
C VAL A 15 10.74 -3.64 -13.48
N THR A 16 11.75 -2.78 -13.38
CA THR A 16 12.92 -3.04 -12.55
C THR A 16 12.48 -3.00 -11.09
N PRO A 17 12.72 -4.08 -10.31
CA PRO A 17 12.40 -4.07 -8.89
C PRO A 17 13.20 -2.95 -8.23
N THR A 18 12.48 -2.01 -7.63
CA THR A 18 13.06 -0.86 -6.94
C THR A 18 12.71 -1.03 -5.48
N ALA A 19 13.67 -1.53 -4.72
CA ALA A 19 13.53 -1.70 -3.29
C ALA A 19 13.43 -0.34 -2.60
N ILE A 20 12.45 -0.22 -1.72
CA ILE A 20 12.24 0.92 -0.83
C ILE A 20 12.58 0.43 0.58
N THR A 21 13.66 0.99 1.12
CA THR A 21 14.11 0.68 2.48
C THR A 21 13.12 1.23 3.51
N ASN A 22 12.63 0.37 4.41
CA ASN A 22 11.60 0.73 5.37
C ASN A 22 12.10 1.72 6.44
N GLY A 23 13.35 1.55 6.86
CA GLY A 23 13.97 2.31 7.95
C GLY A 23 13.63 1.81 9.36
N VAL A 24 12.57 1.01 9.52
CA VAL A 24 12.26 0.29 10.77
C VAL A 24 12.57 -1.19 10.60
N THR A 25 13.59 -1.70 11.30
CA THR A 25 14.10 -3.08 11.18
C THR A 25 13.03 -4.17 11.32
N PHE A 26 11.95 -3.88 12.08
CA PHE A 26 10.87 -4.82 12.30
C PHE A 26 10.06 -5.13 11.02
N TRP A 27 9.90 -4.14 10.15
CA TRP A 27 9.11 -4.24 8.92
C TRP A 27 9.99 -4.61 7.73
N PRO A 28 9.45 -5.30 6.71
CA PRO A 28 10.21 -5.61 5.50
C PRO A 28 10.47 -4.32 4.69
N ASP A 29 11.52 -4.35 3.89
CA ASP A 29 11.63 -3.46 2.74
C ASP A 29 10.52 -3.79 1.73
N LEU A 30 10.04 -2.77 1.02
CA LEU A 30 8.96 -2.89 0.05
C LEU A 30 9.50 -2.79 -1.37
N ASP A 31 8.79 -3.33 -2.34
CA ASP A 31 9.16 -3.24 -3.75
C ASP A 31 8.15 -2.39 -4.52
N LEU A 32 8.66 -1.39 -5.25
CA LEU A 32 7.83 -0.48 -6.03
C LEU A 32 7.08 -1.22 -7.14
N ALA A 33 7.70 -2.22 -7.77
CA ALA A 33 7.09 -3.01 -8.83
C ALA A 33 5.94 -3.87 -8.29
N GLU A 34 6.12 -4.47 -7.11
CA GLU A 34 5.09 -5.19 -6.37
C GLU A 34 3.89 -4.28 -6.08
N PHE A 35 4.14 -3.07 -5.56
CA PHE A 35 3.08 -2.09 -5.32
C PHE A 35 2.30 -1.75 -6.60
N GLN A 36 3.01 -1.41 -7.68
CA GLN A 36 2.42 -1.09 -8.98
C GLN A 36 1.54 -2.24 -9.51
N LYS A 37 2.03 -3.47 -9.39
CA LYS A 37 1.34 -4.68 -9.84
C LYS A 37 0.12 -4.99 -8.97
N VAL A 38 0.27 -5.01 -7.64
CA VAL A 38 -0.80 -5.38 -6.69
C VAL A 38 -1.94 -4.38 -6.73
N ARG A 39 -1.63 -3.09 -6.93
CA ARG A 39 -2.64 -2.02 -6.96
C ARG A 39 -3.12 -1.66 -8.35
N THR A 40 -2.62 -2.36 -9.38
CA THR A 40 -2.93 -2.13 -10.80
C THR A 40 -2.80 -0.65 -11.14
N LEU A 41 -1.63 -0.08 -10.84
CA LEU A 41 -1.39 1.33 -11.13
C LEU A 41 -1.27 1.55 -12.65
N PRO A 42 -1.75 2.70 -13.17
CA PRO A 42 -1.63 3.02 -14.58
C PRO A 42 -0.16 3.01 -15.03
N ALA A 43 0.12 2.47 -16.22
CA ALA A 43 1.48 2.35 -16.74
C ALA A 43 2.10 3.72 -17.11
N ASP A 44 1.27 4.75 -17.27
CA ASP A 44 1.64 6.14 -17.50
C ASP A 44 1.92 6.93 -16.20
N LEU A 45 1.63 6.35 -15.03
CA LEU A 45 1.99 6.95 -13.75
C LEU A 45 3.53 6.99 -13.60
N PRO A 46 4.15 8.16 -13.34
CA PRO A 46 5.58 8.23 -13.10
C PRO A 46 5.98 7.37 -11.89
N PRO A 47 7.00 6.51 -12.00
CA PRO A 47 7.44 5.66 -10.90
C PRO A 47 7.90 6.48 -9.69
N GLU A 48 8.43 7.68 -9.88
CA GLU A 48 8.81 8.60 -8.82
C GLU A 48 7.59 9.06 -8.01
N THR A 49 6.46 9.35 -8.67
CA THR A 49 5.20 9.71 -8.00
C THR A 49 4.68 8.54 -7.16
N ALA A 50 4.70 7.33 -7.71
CA ALA A 50 4.33 6.13 -6.97
C ALA A 50 5.27 5.87 -5.77
N GLY A 51 6.57 6.11 -5.95
CA GLY A 51 7.57 5.96 -4.90
C GLY A 51 7.39 6.96 -3.76
N VAL A 52 7.12 8.23 -4.06
CA VAL A 52 6.83 9.26 -3.05
C VAL A 52 5.58 8.92 -2.24
N ALA A 53 4.49 8.53 -2.92
CA ALA A 53 3.27 8.11 -2.23
C ALA A 53 3.51 6.88 -1.33
N LEU A 54 4.35 5.94 -1.77
CA LEU A 54 4.70 4.76 -1.00
C LEU A 54 5.55 5.12 0.23
N LEU A 55 6.52 6.03 0.10
CA LEU A 55 7.32 6.53 1.23
C LEU A 55 6.45 7.27 2.28
N ALA A 56 5.52 8.11 1.83
CA ALA A 56 4.59 8.80 2.72
C ALA A 56 3.70 7.81 3.49
N ALA A 57 3.19 6.79 2.79
CA ALA A 57 2.39 5.73 3.40
C ALA A 57 3.19 4.87 4.39
N ILE A 58 4.46 4.55 4.10
CA ILE A 58 5.35 3.83 5.03
C ILE A 58 5.49 4.62 6.33
N ALA A 59 5.79 5.93 6.25
CA ALA A 59 5.95 6.77 7.43
C ALA A 59 4.69 6.77 8.31
N GLU A 60 3.53 7.02 7.72
CA GLU A 60 2.27 7.08 8.47
C GLU A 60 1.89 5.72 9.09
N VAL A 61 2.04 4.63 8.34
CA VAL A 61 1.70 3.29 8.84
C VAL A 61 2.70 2.84 9.92
N ASN A 62 3.98 3.20 9.78
CA ASN A 62 4.98 2.91 10.81
C ASN A 62 4.67 3.62 12.13
N ASP A 63 4.33 4.91 12.06
CA ASP A 63 3.94 5.69 13.24
C ASP A 63 2.69 5.09 13.90
N ALA A 64 1.67 4.74 13.11
CA ALA A 64 0.44 4.14 13.60
C ALA A 64 0.63 2.74 14.23
N LEU A 65 1.66 2.00 13.83
CA LEU A 65 1.94 0.64 14.27
C LEU A 65 3.13 0.52 15.24
N ALA A 66 3.64 1.63 15.77
CA ALA A 66 4.75 1.63 16.72
C ALA A 66 4.49 0.74 17.95
N ASP A 67 3.25 0.69 18.43
CA ASP A 67 2.84 -0.18 19.54
C ASP A 67 2.91 -1.68 19.18
N VAL A 68 2.62 -2.04 17.93
CA VAL A 68 2.75 -3.43 17.45
C VAL A 68 4.21 -3.87 17.47
N VAL A 69 5.12 -3.00 17.01
CA VAL A 69 6.56 -3.24 17.06
C VAL A 69 7.03 -3.41 18.50
N THR A 70 6.64 -2.48 19.38
CA THR A 70 6.98 -2.52 20.82
C THR A 70 6.51 -3.82 21.48
N TYR A 71 5.27 -4.23 21.20
CA TYR A 71 4.69 -5.46 21.73
C TYR A 71 5.47 -6.72 21.33
N TRP A 72 5.88 -6.83 20.07
CA TRP A 72 6.60 -8.00 19.58
C TRP A 72 8.08 -8.00 19.98
N ASN A 73 8.72 -6.82 20.04
CA ASN A 73 10.07 -6.70 20.58
C ASN A 73 10.14 -7.15 22.06
N ALA A 74 9.13 -6.82 22.87
CA ALA A 74 9.03 -7.31 24.24
C ALA A 74 8.89 -8.84 24.35
N LYS A 75 8.58 -9.51 23.24
CA LYS A 75 8.48 -10.97 23.11
C LYS A 75 9.69 -11.58 22.38
N ALA A 76 10.78 -10.82 22.23
CA ALA A 76 11.99 -11.21 21.52
C ALA A 76 11.75 -11.55 20.02
N CYS A 77 10.73 -10.95 19.40
CA CYS A 77 10.53 -10.99 17.96
C CYS A 77 10.98 -9.66 17.35
N GLU A 78 12.18 -9.66 16.74
CA GLU A 78 12.78 -8.43 16.17
C GLU A 78 12.28 -8.12 14.75
N ARG A 79 11.63 -9.08 14.07
CA ARG A 79 11.10 -8.93 12.71
C ARG A 79 9.68 -9.46 12.60
N ALA A 80 8.86 -8.80 11.79
CA ALA A 80 7.50 -9.22 11.48
C ALA A 80 7.44 -10.61 10.82
N ALA A 81 8.50 -11.02 10.12
CA ALA A 81 8.62 -12.35 9.53
C ALA A 81 8.72 -13.46 10.59
N ASP A 82 9.23 -13.15 11.78
CA ASP A 82 9.45 -14.12 12.87
C ASP A 82 8.25 -14.22 13.82
N VAL A 83 7.27 -13.33 13.68
CA VAL A 83 6.05 -13.35 14.48
C VAL A 83 5.25 -14.64 14.21
N PRO A 84 4.84 -15.39 15.25
CA PRO A 84 4.02 -16.58 15.09
C PRO A 84 2.67 -16.27 14.43
N GLY A 85 2.29 -17.05 13.42
CA GLY A 85 1.03 -16.87 12.69
C GLY A 85 0.99 -17.67 11.39
N ALA A 86 -0.06 -17.46 10.61
CA ALA A 86 -0.15 -18.04 9.27
C ALA A 86 0.99 -17.50 8.37
N LYS A 87 1.49 -18.34 7.47
CA LYS A 87 2.52 -17.97 6.49
C LYS A 87 2.18 -18.56 5.14
N MET A 88 2.58 -17.88 4.08
CA MET A 88 2.56 -18.40 2.71
C MET A 88 3.97 -18.24 2.13
N GLY A 89 4.73 -19.34 2.05
CA GLY A 89 6.16 -19.28 1.78
C GLY A 89 6.87 -18.46 2.86
N ASP A 90 7.66 -17.47 2.45
CA ASP A 90 8.42 -16.58 3.34
C ASP A 90 7.60 -15.38 3.86
N GLU A 91 6.40 -15.15 3.32
CA GLU A 91 5.53 -14.03 3.71
C GLU A 91 4.70 -14.41 4.95
N SER A 92 4.90 -13.70 6.06
CA SER A 92 4.08 -13.88 7.27
C SER A 92 2.76 -13.11 7.16
N GLN A 93 1.74 -13.58 7.88
CA GLN A 93 0.45 -12.88 7.97
C GLN A 93 0.61 -11.42 8.44
N LEU A 94 1.57 -11.15 9.34
CA LEU A 94 1.80 -9.79 9.84
C LEU A 94 2.44 -8.91 8.76
N THR A 95 3.41 -9.46 8.02
CA THR A 95 4.06 -8.79 6.89
C THR A 95 3.05 -8.50 5.76
N ALA A 96 2.19 -9.46 5.43
CA ALA A 96 1.14 -9.29 4.43
C ALA A 96 0.11 -8.21 4.81
N GLN A 97 -0.27 -8.14 6.09
CA GLN A 97 -1.15 -7.09 6.60
C GLN A 97 -0.49 -5.71 6.53
N TYR A 98 0.78 -5.61 6.91
CA TYR A 98 1.56 -4.39 6.80
C TYR A 98 1.60 -3.87 5.35
N LYS A 99 2.01 -4.73 4.40
CA LYS A 99 2.00 -4.41 2.96
C LYS A 99 0.64 -3.94 2.48
N LYS A 100 -0.43 -4.63 2.89
CA LYS A 100 -1.81 -4.27 2.51
C LYS A 100 -2.17 -2.86 2.99
N ALA A 101 -1.89 -2.53 4.25
CA ALA A 101 -2.17 -1.21 4.82
C ALA A 101 -1.40 -0.11 4.09
N VAL A 102 -0.08 -0.29 3.91
CA VAL A 102 0.79 0.65 3.21
C VAL A 102 0.33 0.87 1.77
N TYR A 103 0.09 -0.19 1.01
CA TYR A 103 -0.32 -0.06 -0.39
C TYR A 103 -1.73 0.54 -0.54
N ALA A 104 -2.64 0.27 0.41
CA ALA A 104 -3.97 0.89 0.39
C ALA A 104 -3.85 2.40 0.60
N ARG A 105 -3.03 2.80 1.59
CA ARG A 105 -2.78 4.20 1.91
C ARG A 105 -2.11 4.95 0.76
N ALA A 106 -1.03 4.41 0.21
CA ALA A 106 -0.33 4.99 -0.92
C ALA A 106 -1.26 5.18 -2.14
N LYS A 107 -2.09 4.18 -2.47
CA LYS A 107 -3.06 4.32 -3.57
C LYS A 107 -4.12 5.39 -3.29
N ALA A 108 -4.60 5.49 -2.05
CA ALA A 108 -5.57 6.51 -1.67
C ALA A 108 -5.01 7.94 -1.79
N ASP A 109 -3.73 8.12 -1.50
CA ASP A 109 -3.05 9.41 -1.63
C ASP A 109 -2.90 9.81 -3.10
N LEU A 110 -2.47 8.87 -3.97
CA LEU A 110 -2.44 9.07 -5.42
C LEU A 110 -3.80 9.50 -5.98
N LEU A 111 -4.89 8.83 -5.59
CA LEU A 111 -6.25 9.20 -6.02
C LEU A 111 -6.66 10.60 -5.52
N GLY A 112 -6.23 11.00 -4.32
CA GLY A 112 -6.48 12.31 -3.76
C GLY A 112 -5.79 13.44 -4.54
N GLU A 113 -4.56 13.21 -4.97
CA GLU A 113 -3.82 14.13 -5.82
C GLU A 113 -4.51 14.30 -7.19
N PHE A 114 -4.92 13.20 -7.82
CA PHE A 114 -5.64 13.25 -9.10
C PHE A 114 -7.02 13.90 -9.03
N ALA A 115 -7.80 13.65 -7.97
CA ALA A 115 -9.11 14.27 -7.77
C ALA A 115 -9.01 15.80 -7.59
N THR A 116 -7.86 16.30 -7.11
CA THR A 116 -7.61 17.74 -7.00
C THR A 116 -7.35 18.38 -8.37
N ILE A 117 -6.70 17.64 -9.28
CA ILE A 117 -6.40 18.09 -10.65
C ILE A 117 -7.64 17.98 -11.57
N GLY A 118 -8.44 16.92 -11.43
CA GLY A 118 -9.59 16.61 -12.30
C GLY A 118 -10.89 17.37 -12.02
N ARG A 119 -10.90 18.33 -11.08
CA ARG A 119 -12.11 19.09 -10.67
C ARG A 119 -12.75 19.97 -11.78
N ARG A 120 -12.23 19.95 -13.01
CA ARG A 120 -12.77 20.69 -14.16
C ARG A 120 -13.82 19.93 -14.99
N GLU A 121 -13.95 18.61 -14.87
CA GLU A 121 -14.87 17.84 -15.71
C GLU A 121 -15.78 16.94 -14.85
N SER A 122 -17.08 17.20 -14.93
CA SER A 122 -18.11 16.61 -14.08
C SER A 122 -18.25 15.10 -14.32
N HIS A 123 -18.30 14.33 -13.22
CA HIS A 123 -18.57 12.88 -13.05
C HIS A 123 -17.39 11.93 -12.70
N PRO A 124 -16.20 11.93 -13.34
CA PRO A 124 -15.10 11.02 -12.96
C PRO A 124 -14.49 11.31 -11.57
N GLY A 125 -14.66 12.53 -11.05
CA GLY A 125 -14.16 12.90 -9.72
C GLY A 125 -14.86 12.22 -8.54
N GLN A 126 -16.13 11.83 -8.68
CA GLN A 126 -16.91 11.26 -7.58
C GLN A 126 -16.54 9.79 -7.32
N GLU A 127 -16.47 8.95 -8.37
CA GLU A 127 -16.07 7.54 -8.25
C GLU A 127 -14.66 7.39 -7.67
N SER A 128 -13.76 8.33 -8.00
CA SER A 128 -12.40 8.38 -7.44
C SER A 128 -12.41 8.67 -5.92
N GLN A 129 -13.33 9.54 -5.45
CA GLN A 129 -13.46 9.85 -4.02
C GLN A 129 -14.03 8.67 -3.22
N ASP A 130 -15.06 8.00 -3.73
CA ASP A 130 -15.64 6.80 -3.11
C ASP A 130 -14.61 5.64 -3.06
N THR A 131 -13.83 5.48 -4.14
CA THR A 131 -12.73 4.51 -4.19
C THR A 131 -11.64 4.86 -3.17
N ARG A 132 -11.27 6.14 -3.08
CA ARG A 132 -10.30 6.64 -2.10
C ARG A 132 -10.77 6.37 -0.67
N ALA A 133 -12.01 6.71 -0.33
CA ALA A 133 -12.58 6.46 0.99
C ALA A 133 -12.55 4.97 1.35
N SER A 134 -12.88 4.10 0.39
CA SER A 134 -12.81 2.65 0.56
C SER A 134 -11.40 2.15 0.86
N LEU A 135 -10.38 2.70 0.18
CA LEU A 135 -8.97 2.36 0.42
C LEU A 135 -8.47 2.84 1.78
N LEU A 136 -8.87 4.04 2.21
CA LEU A 136 -8.55 4.54 3.56
C LEU A 136 -9.20 3.67 4.63
N ALA A 137 -10.45 3.25 4.43
CA ALA A 137 -11.13 2.32 5.32
C ALA A 137 -10.46 0.94 5.35
N GLU A 138 -9.98 0.43 4.21
CA GLU A 138 -9.19 -0.80 4.13
C GLU A 138 -7.92 -0.69 4.98
N ALA A 139 -7.12 0.37 4.80
CA ALA A 139 -5.90 0.59 5.56
C ALA A 139 -6.18 0.67 7.06
N ALA A 140 -7.17 1.48 7.47
CA ALA A 140 -7.56 1.66 8.86
C ALA A 140 -8.02 0.34 9.50
N ASN A 141 -8.84 -0.44 8.80
CA ASN A 141 -9.32 -1.73 9.30
C ASN A 141 -8.18 -2.73 9.50
N VAL A 142 -7.21 -2.77 8.58
CA VAL A 142 -6.04 -3.65 8.68
C VAL A 142 -5.16 -3.23 9.88
N MET A 143 -4.84 -1.94 10.00
CA MET A 143 -4.04 -1.44 11.13
C MET A 143 -4.72 -1.69 12.47
N ARG A 144 -6.05 -1.47 12.56
CA ARG A 144 -6.83 -1.76 13.78
C ARG A 144 -6.77 -3.23 14.19
N ASN A 145 -6.85 -4.14 13.22
CA ASN A 145 -6.71 -5.57 13.47
C ASN A 145 -5.29 -5.91 14.00
N MET A 146 -4.25 -5.29 13.45
CA MET A 146 -2.87 -5.48 13.90
C MET A 146 -2.65 -4.97 15.34
N LEU A 147 -3.25 -3.82 15.67
CA LEU A 147 -3.24 -3.24 17.02
C LEU A 147 -4.09 -4.04 18.04
N ARG A 148 -4.79 -5.11 17.61
CA ARG A 148 -5.72 -5.90 18.42
C ARG A 148 -6.79 -5.06 19.13
N GLN A 149 -7.16 -3.92 18.55
CA GLN A 149 -8.22 -3.09 19.11
C GLN A 149 -9.58 -3.77 18.86
N PRO A 150 -10.48 -3.83 19.86
CA PRO A 150 -11.82 -4.38 19.67
C PRO A 150 -12.59 -3.59 18.60
N ARG A 151 -13.50 -4.24 17.87
CA ARG A 151 -14.31 -3.63 16.79
C ARG A 151 -15.24 -2.50 17.27
N VAL A 152 -15.43 -2.37 18.58
CA VAL A 152 -16.16 -1.28 19.26
C VAL A 152 -15.23 -0.71 20.34
N GLY A 153 -14.98 0.59 20.31
CA GLY A 153 -14.44 1.31 21.46
C GLY A 153 -15.61 1.80 22.30
N VAL A 154 -15.87 1.15 23.44
CA VAL A 154 -16.69 1.80 24.48
C VAL A 154 -15.76 2.76 25.21
N HIS A 155 -16.01 4.06 25.07
CA HIS A 155 -15.45 5.05 25.98
C HIS A 155 -16.28 4.95 27.28
N LEU A 156 -15.69 4.39 28.34
CA LEU A 156 -16.28 4.47 29.67
C LEU A 156 -15.88 5.82 30.27
N ILE A 157 -16.90 6.65 30.52
CA ILE A 157 -16.86 7.90 31.27
C ILE A 157 -16.88 7.59 32.77
#